data_AF-A0A6M3JWU9-F1
#
_entry.id   AF-A0A6M3JWU9-F1
#
_cell.length_a   1.000
_cell.length_b   1.000
_cell.length_c   1.000
_cell.angle_alpha   90.00
_cell.angle_beta   90.00
_cell.angle_gamma   90.00
#
_symmetry.space_group_name_H-M   'P 1'
#
loop_
_entity.id
_entity.type
_entity.pdbx_description
1 polymer ?
#
loop_
_entity_poly.entity_id
_entity_poly.type
_entity_poly.pdbx_seq_one_letter_code
_entity_poly.pdbx_strand_id
1 'polypeptide(L)'
;MGENGKYSLIEDDKIIGIYGNTLSRIKAERNFGRVKEGEKGGYIQSPANLSDKGNAWVSGDAQMYGNAWVSGSAWVSGDAWVSGNAQVDGNAQVSGNAWVSG
;
A
#
# COMPACT_ATOMS: atom_id res chain seq x y z
N MET A 1 7.76 -0.28 -25.85
CA MET A 1 6.50 -0.45 -25.11
C MET A 1 6.91 -0.65 -23.67
N GLY A 2 6.92 0.41 -22.85
CA GLY A 2 7.33 0.31 -21.45
C GLY A 2 6.31 -0.52 -20.69
N GLU A 3 6.75 -1.42 -19.83
CA GLU A 3 5.85 -2.17 -18.95
C GLU A 3 5.03 -1.16 -18.13
N ASN A 4 3.69 -1.26 -18.20
CA ASN A 4 2.85 -0.54 -17.25
C ASN A 4 3.21 -1.08 -15.86
N GLY A 5 3.66 -0.20 -14.97
CA GLY A 5 3.95 -0.54 -13.58
C GLY A 5 2.73 -1.19 -12.90
N LYS A 6 2.90 -1.81 -11.73
CA LYS A 6 1.75 -2.42 -11.01
C LYS A 6 0.76 -1.36 -10.52
N TYR A 7 1.27 -0.23 -10.04
CA TYR A 7 0.50 0.87 -9.50
C TYR A 7 1.25 2.21 -9.69
N SER A 8 0.54 3.32 -9.54
CA SER A 8 1.10 4.67 -9.49
C SER A 8 0.67 5.38 -8.20
N LEU A 9 1.39 6.45 -7.85
CA LEU A 9 1.00 7.39 -6.80
C LEU A 9 0.16 8.50 -7.44
N ILE A 10 -0.98 8.82 -6.84
CA ILE A 10 -1.83 9.92 -7.29
C ILE A 10 -1.31 11.23 -6.69
N GLU A 11 -0.87 12.17 -7.52
CA GLU A 11 -0.25 13.42 -7.07
C GLU A 11 -1.21 14.35 -6.32
N ASP A 12 -2.49 14.34 -6.70
CA ASP A 12 -3.54 15.21 -6.15
C ASP A 12 -4.37 14.57 -5.03
N ASP A 13 -4.04 13.33 -4.62
CA ASP A 13 -4.76 12.58 -3.59
C ASP A 13 -3.76 12.15 -2.51
N LYS A 14 -3.52 13.06 -1.56
CA LYS A 14 -2.50 12.96 -0.52
C LYS A 14 -3.07 13.27 0.86
N ILE A 15 -2.48 12.64 1.88
CA ILE A 15 -2.78 12.92 3.28
C ILE A 15 -1.49 13.21 4.05
N ILE A 16 -1.63 13.87 5.19
CA ILE A 16 -0.56 14.02 6.18
C ILE A 16 -0.75 12.94 7.23
N GLY A 17 0.23 12.05 7.34
CA GLY A 17 0.25 10.98 8.34
C GLY A 17 0.48 11.53 9.75
N ILE A 18 0.33 10.67 10.75
CA ILE A 18 0.38 11.05 12.18
C ILE A 18 1.72 11.67 12.62
N TYR A 19 2.81 11.42 11.86
CA TYR A 19 4.13 11.98 12.11
C TYR A 19 4.50 13.14 11.17
N GLY A 20 3.53 13.70 10.44
CA GLY A 20 3.73 14.84 9.54
C GLY A 20 4.29 14.48 8.16
N ASN A 21 4.50 13.19 7.88
CA ASN A 21 4.92 12.72 6.56
C ASN A 21 3.75 12.77 5.57
N THR A 22 4.05 13.05 4.30
CA THR A 22 3.05 12.99 3.22
C THR A 22 2.91 11.55 2.72
N LEU A 23 1.67 11.07 2.59
CA LEU A 23 1.35 9.80 1.96
C LEU A 23 0.49 10.06 0.73
N SER A 24 0.73 9.29 -0.33
CA SER A 24 -0.01 9.40 -1.59
C SER A 24 -0.91 8.19 -1.79
N ARG A 25 -2.13 8.42 -2.25
CA ARG A 25 -3.08 7.38 -2.62
C ARG A 25 -2.48 6.58 -3.78
N ILE A 26 -2.59 5.26 -3.73
CA ILE A 26 -2.16 4.40 -4.84
C ILE A 26 -3.32 4.13 -5.80
N LYS A 27 -3.00 3.93 -7.07
CA LYS A 27 -3.94 3.49 -8.11
C LYS A 27 -3.33 2.34 -8.89
N ALA A 28 -4.07 1.27 -9.10
CA ALA A 28 -3.62 0.15 -9.91
C ALA A 28 -3.50 0.55 -11.39
N GLU A 29 -2.40 0.16 -12.04
CA GLU A 29 -2.12 0.44 -13.46
C GLU A 29 -2.28 -0.82 -14.33
N ARG A 30 -2.65 -1.96 -13.72
CA ARG A 30 -3.03 -3.21 -14.39
C ARG A 30 -3.84 -4.09 -13.44
N ASN A 31 -4.47 -5.12 -13.99
CA ASN A 31 -5.11 -6.17 -13.19
C ASN A 31 -4.07 -7.08 -12.50
N PHE A 32 -4.27 -7.41 -11.23
CA PHE A 32 -3.48 -8.42 -10.50
C PHE A 32 -4.26 -8.96 -9.29
N GLY A 33 -4.21 -10.27 -9.05
CA GLY A 33 -5.00 -10.92 -8.01
C GLY A 33 -6.49 -10.55 -8.12
N ARG A 34 -7.02 -9.89 -7.07
CA ARG A 34 -8.39 -9.37 -7.05
C ARG A 34 -8.53 -7.88 -7.44
N VAL A 35 -7.42 -7.17 -7.63
CA VAL A 35 -7.39 -5.73 -7.91
C VAL A 35 -7.57 -5.48 -9.41
N LYS A 36 -8.41 -4.50 -9.75
CA LYS A 36 -8.65 -4.09 -11.15
C LYS A 36 -7.84 -2.87 -11.53
N GLU A 37 -7.46 -2.78 -12.80
CA GLU A 37 -6.85 -1.57 -13.36
C GLU A 37 -7.73 -0.34 -13.10
N GLY A 38 -7.11 0.75 -12.64
CA GLY A 38 -7.79 1.98 -12.23
C GLY A 38 -8.32 1.97 -10.79
N GLU A 39 -8.30 0.84 -10.08
CA GLU A 39 -8.76 0.75 -8.69
C GLU A 39 -7.85 1.57 -7.76
N LYS A 40 -8.45 2.45 -6.96
CA LYS A 40 -7.74 3.19 -5.90
C LYS A 40 -7.55 2.30 -4.67
N GLY A 41 -6.35 2.33 -4.11
CA GLY A 41 -5.98 1.61 -2.90
C GLY A 41 -5.90 2.52 -1.66
N GLY A 42 -5.06 2.15 -0.71
CA GLY A 42 -4.71 2.98 0.45
C GLY A 42 -3.61 4.00 0.15
N TYR A 43 -2.95 4.46 1.21
CA TYR A 43 -1.93 5.48 1.15
C TYR A 43 -0.56 4.92 1.51
N ILE A 44 0.45 5.24 0.70
CA ILE A 44 1.84 4.91 1.00
C ILE A 44 2.72 6.15 0.97
N GLN A 45 3.76 6.18 1.81
CA GLN A 45 4.72 7.29 1.83
C GLN A 45 5.61 7.28 0.57
N SER A 46 6.03 6.10 0.11
CA SER A 46 6.86 5.95 -1.08
C SER A 46 6.68 4.57 -1.73
N PRO A 47 7.12 4.38 -2.99
CA PRO A 47 7.09 3.06 -3.64
C PRO A 47 7.88 1.98 -2.89
N ALA A 48 8.79 2.35 -1.98
CA ALA A 48 9.50 1.39 -1.14
C ALA A 48 8.58 0.66 -0.16
N ASN A 49 7.38 1.18 0.13
CA ASN A 49 6.46 0.57 1.09
C ASN A 49 5.64 -0.59 0.51
N LEU A 50 5.49 -0.67 -0.81
CA LEU A 50 4.65 -1.68 -1.46
C LEU A 50 5.34 -2.28 -2.68
N SER A 51 5.51 -3.60 -2.69
CA SER A 51 6.14 -4.30 -3.80
C SER A 51 5.36 -4.14 -5.11
N ASP A 52 6.09 -3.82 -6.17
CA ASP A 52 5.66 -3.84 -7.58
C ASP A 52 5.47 -5.27 -8.13
N LYS A 53 5.95 -6.28 -7.39
CA LYS A 53 5.82 -7.71 -7.70
C LYS A 53 4.69 -8.35 -6.88
N GLY A 54 4.27 -9.54 -7.33
CA GLY A 54 3.21 -10.30 -6.68
C GLY A 54 1.87 -9.57 -6.64
N ASN A 55 0.99 -10.01 -5.74
CA ASN A 55 -0.38 -9.53 -5.60
C ASN A 55 -0.60 -8.65 -4.36
N ALA A 56 0.48 -8.29 -3.66
CA ALA A 56 0.39 -7.49 -2.44
C ALA A 56 -0.35 -6.17 -2.68
N TRP A 57 -1.25 -5.78 -1.79
CA TRP A 57 -2.05 -4.57 -1.97
C TRP A 57 -2.44 -3.90 -0.66
N VAL A 58 -2.54 -2.57 -0.72
CA VAL A 58 -3.09 -1.73 0.34
C VAL A 58 -4.41 -1.17 -0.18
N SER A 59 -5.51 -1.41 0.51
CA SER A 59 -6.86 -1.00 0.09
C SER A 59 -7.56 -0.17 1.17
N GLY A 60 -8.63 0.53 0.80
CA GLY A 60 -9.39 1.37 1.75
C GLY A 60 -8.56 2.56 2.22
N ASP A 61 -8.63 2.92 3.50
CA ASP A 61 -7.91 4.06 4.07
C ASP A 61 -6.64 3.67 4.83
N ALA A 62 -6.16 2.45 4.59
CA ALA A 62 -4.96 1.94 5.21
C ALA A 62 -3.73 2.78 4.83
N GLN A 63 -2.84 2.97 5.80
CA GLN A 63 -1.70 3.88 5.72
C GLN A 63 -0.40 3.12 5.98
N MET A 64 0.56 3.28 5.07
CA MET A 64 1.90 2.71 5.22
C MET A 64 2.97 3.80 5.14
N TYR A 65 3.89 3.79 6.10
CA TYR A 65 4.94 4.79 6.19
C TYR A 65 6.19 4.28 6.92
N GLY A 66 7.27 5.04 6.87
CA GLY A 66 8.59 4.61 7.36
C GLY A 66 9.21 3.53 6.47
N ASN A 67 9.96 2.62 7.07
CA ASN A 67 10.63 1.50 6.38
C ASN A 67 9.72 0.26 6.24
N ALA A 68 8.41 0.41 6.53
CA ALA A 68 7.47 -0.68 6.45
C ALA A 68 7.34 -1.18 5.01
N TRP A 69 7.25 -2.49 4.82
CA TRP A 69 7.22 -3.12 3.50
C TRP A 69 6.17 -4.22 3.39
N VAL A 70 5.31 -4.12 2.37
CA VAL A 70 4.30 -5.12 2.02
C VAL A 70 4.66 -5.82 0.71
N SER A 71 4.68 -7.15 0.71
CA SER A 71 5.07 -7.96 -0.45
C SER A 71 4.31 -9.31 -0.56
N GLY A 72 4.64 -10.11 -1.58
CA GLY A 72 3.99 -11.40 -1.83
C GLY A 72 2.53 -11.26 -2.28
N SER A 73 1.62 -11.90 -1.56
CA SER A 73 0.15 -11.84 -1.72
C SER A 73 -0.53 -11.15 -0.53
N ALA A 74 0.23 -10.43 0.29
CA ALA A 74 -0.29 -9.80 1.50
C ALA A 74 -1.35 -8.73 1.21
N TRP A 75 -2.34 -8.62 2.09
CA TRP A 75 -3.43 -7.67 1.95
C TRP A 75 -3.59 -6.81 3.19
N VAL A 76 -3.47 -5.49 3.03
CA VAL A 76 -3.69 -4.50 4.09
C VAL A 76 -4.93 -3.69 3.75
N SER A 77 -5.88 -3.56 4.69
CA SER A 77 -7.18 -2.95 4.42
C SER A 77 -7.85 -2.33 5.65
N GLY A 78 -8.90 -1.53 5.41
CA GLY A 78 -9.61 -0.81 6.47
C GLY A 78 -8.84 0.43 6.90
N ASP A 79 -8.85 0.73 8.20
CA ASP A 79 -8.13 1.86 8.80
C ASP A 79 -6.74 1.45 9.35
N ALA A 80 -6.15 0.41 8.75
CA ALA A 80 -4.92 -0.19 9.27
C ALA A 80 -3.69 0.70 9.07
N TRP A 81 -2.79 0.73 10.06
CA TRP A 81 -1.50 1.43 10.00
C TRP A 81 -0.34 0.45 10.05
N VAL A 82 0.59 0.57 9.10
CA VAL A 82 1.84 -0.22 9.07
C VAL A 82 3.03 0.73 9.05
N SER A 83 3.91 0.62 10.05
CA SER A 83 4.96 1.60 10.29
C SER A 83 6.27 0.99 10.80
N GLY A 84 7.32 1.83 10.89
CA GLY A 84 8.62 1.41 11.42
C GLY A 84 9.34 0.47 10.45
N ASN A 85 9.91 -0.64 10.95
CA ASN A 85 10.56 -1.67 10.13
C ASN A 85 9.66 -2.90 9.88
N ALA A 86 8.34 -2.76 10.03
CA ALA A 86 7.40 -3.87 9.87
C ALA A 86 7.45 -4.48 8.46
N GLN A 87 7.51 -5.81 8.38
CA GLN A 87 7.42 -6.57 7.13
C GLN A 87 6.13 -7.38 7.13
N VAL A 88 5.30 -7.19 6.11
CA VAL A 88 4.04 -7.93 5.91
C VAL A 88 4.14 -8.65 4.56
N ASP A 89 4.39 -9.94 4.60
CA ASP A 89 4.70 -10.74 3.42
C ASP A 89 3.81 -11.99 3.27
N GLY A 90 4.13 -12.81 2.27
CA GLY A 90 3.45 -14.09 2.05
C GLY A 90 1.96 -13.90 1.78
N ASN A 91 1.11 -14.58 2.56
CA ASN A 91 -0.35 -14.52 2.45
C ASN A 91 -1.00 -13.76 3.63
N ALA A 92 -0.25 -12.88 4.29
CA ALA A 92 -0.73 -12.15 5.47
C ALA A 92 -1.96 -11.28 5.15
N GLN A 93 -2.86 -11.16 6.13
CA GLN A 93 -4.02 -10.28 6.04
C GLN A 93 -4.06 -9.37 7.27
N VAL A 94 -4.00 -8.07 7.03
CA VAL A 94 -4.16 -7.02 8.03
C VAL A 94 -5.42 -6.25 7.66
N SER A 95 -6.40 -6.22 8.55
CA SER A 95 -7.70 -5.62 8.24
C SER A 95 -8.35 -4.97 9.46
N GLY A 96 -9.24 -4.02 9.20
CA GLY A 96 -9.93 -3.26 10.25
C GLY A 96 -9.02 -2.23 10.91
N ASN A 97 -9.24 -1.98 12.20
CA ASN A 97 -8.51 -0.99 12.98
C ASN A 97 -7.24 -1.60 13.57
N ALA A 98 -6.31 -2.01 12.70
CA ALA A 98 -5.09 -2.71 13.10
C ALA A 98 -3.87 -1.79 13.06
N TRP A 99 -2.94 -1.97 14.01
CA TRP A 99 -1.64 -1.31 13.99
C TRP A 99 -0.53 -2.35 14.01
N VAL A 100 0.33 -2.33 12.98
CA VAL A 100 1.53 -3.14 12.88
C VAL A 100 2.75 -2.21 12.88
N SER A 101 3.66 -2.41 13.83
CA SER A 101 4.89 -1.62 13.96
C SER A 101 6.08 -2.50 14.31
N GLY A 102 7.29 -2.09 13.90
CA GLY A 102 8.56 -2.73 14.28
C GLY A 102 9.73 -1.77 14.23
#